data_AF-A0A2T9JS29-F1
#
_entry.id   AF-A0A2T9JS29-F1
#
_cell.length_a   1.000
_cell.length_b   1.000
_cell.length_c   1.000
_cell.angle_alpha   90.00
_cell.angle_beta   90.00
_cell.angle_gamma   90.00
#
_symmetry.space_group_name_H-M   'P 1'
#
loop_
_entity.id
_entity.type
_entity.pdbx_description
1 polymer ?
#
loop_
_entity_poly.entity_id
_entity_poly.type
_entity_poly.pdbx_seq_one_letter_code
_entity_poly.pdbx_strand_id
1 'polypeptide(L)'
;MPKSKPPRSRLRRAPNGKPVDRTHQRTIAACDDIIERLQKITREVESVAHEAPAEEMASFREEIAEGIRCWTSVRNIHLEALSLPRKQAWPGIAKAMKAAEARRKSV
;
A
#
# COMPACT_ATOMS: atom_id res chain seq x y z
N MET A 1 -1.12 -0.16 43.98
CA MET A 1 -1.56 -0.51 42.62
C MET A 1 -0.35 -0.82 41.75
N PRO A 2 -0.17 -2.04 41.22
CA PRO A 2 0.88 -2.27 40.24
C PRO A 2 0.47 -1.63 38.92
N LYS A 3 1.29 -0.71 38.42
CA LYS A 3 1.09 -0.06 37.11
C LYS A 3 1.13 -1.12 36.02
N SER A 4 -0.01 -1.41 35.40
CA SER A 4 -0.11 -2.26 34.22
C SER A 4 0.74 -1.67 33.09
N LYS A 5 1.83 -2.36 32.72
CA LYS A 5 2.62 -2.00 31.53
C LYS A 5 1.68 -2.02 30.32
N PRO A 6 1.71 -1.00 29.44
CA PRO A 6 0.88 -1.00 28.25
C PRO A 6 1.23 -2.23 27.39
N PRO A 7 0.24 -2.85 26.73
CA PRO A 7 0.49 -4.01 25.90
C PRO A 7 1.52 -3.65 24.83
N ARG A 8 2.65 -4.36 24.82
CA ARG A 8 3.67 -4.21 23.77
C ARG A 8 2.99 -4.59 22.45
N SER A 9 2.75 -3.59 21.60
CA SER A 9 2.46 -3.80 20.18
C SER A 9 3.45 -4.83 19.65
N ARG A 10 2.96 -6.05 19.38
CA ARG A 10 3.79 -7.12 18.85
C ARG A 10 4.06 -6.77 17.40
N LEU A 11 5.27 -6.27 17.13
CA LEU A 11 5.77 -6.13 15.76
C LEU A 11 5.53 -7.43 15.02
N ARG A 12 4.85 -7.38 13.87
CA ARG A 12 4.68 -8.58 13.04
C ARG A 12 6.08 -9.08 12.68
N ARG A 13 6.29 -10.39 12.73
CA ARG A 13 7.56 -11.02 12.35
C ARG A 13 7.50 -11.44 10.90
N ALA A 14 8.61 -11.31 10.19
CA ALA A 14 8.74 -11.84 8.84
C ALA A 14 8.74 -13.38 8.90
N PRO A 15 8.47 -14.09 7.79
CA PRO A 15 8.50 -15.56 7.74
C PRO A 15 9.85 -16.17 8.15
N ASN A 16 10.93 -15.39 8.12
CA ASN A 16 12.27 -15.77 8.57
C ASN A 16 12.53 -15.49 10.06
N GLY A 17 11.49 -15.15 10.84
CA GLY A 17 11.56 -14.91 12.28
C GLY A 17 12.18 -13.56 12.70
N LYS A 18 12.73 -12.78 11.76
CA LYS A 18 13.30 -11.46 12.05
C LYS A 18 12.19 -10.41 12.27
N PRO A 19 12.43 -9.40 13.12
CA PRO A 19 11.57 -8.23 13.15
C PRO A 19 11.53 -7.65 11.75
N VAL A 20 10.34 -7.54 11.20
CA VAL A 20 10.12 -6.67 10.05
C VAL A 20 10.54 -5.26 10.46
N ASP A 21 11.22 -4.54 9.57
CA ASP A 21 11.50 -3.13 9.78
C ASP A 21 10.19 -2.37 10.09
N ARG A 22 10.20 -1.70 11.25
CA ARG A 22 9.08 -0.90 11.76
C ARG A 22 8.61 0.14 10.75
N THR A 23 9.52 0.62 9.91
CA THR A 23 9.22 1.62 8.89
C THR A 23 8.25 1.08 7.85
N HIS A 24 8.55 -0.08 7.26
CA HIS A 24 7.68 -0.74 6.28
C HIS A 24 6.31 -1.10 6.87
N GLN A 25 6.27 -1.59 8.11
CA GLN A 25 5.01 -1.89 8.81
C GLN A 25 4.13 -0.67 8.99
N ARG A 26 4.72 0.46 9.40
CA ARG A 26 3.99 1.72 9.59
C ARG A 26 3.46 2.23 8.26
N THR A 27 4.27 2.17 7.20
CA THR A 27 3.82 2.59 5.88
C THR A 27 2.67 1.73 5.38
N ILE A 28 2.74 0.40 5.53
CA ILE A 28 1.64 -0.50 5.14
C ILE A 28 0.35 -0.13 5.88
N ALA A 29 0.43 0.05 7.21
CA ALA A 29 -0.74 0.44 8.00
C ALA A 29 -1.31 1.79 7.54
N ALA A 30 -0.46 2.79 7.30
CA ALA A 30 -0.89 4.08 6.78
C ALA A 30 -1.54 3.97 5.39
N CYS A 31 -1.03 3.11 4.51
CA CYS A 31 -1.66 2.86 3.21
C CYS A 31 -3.04 2.21 3.37
N ASP A 32 -3.18 1.22 4.25
CA ASP A 32 -4.47 0.56 4.51
C ASP A 32 -5.51 1.58 5.06
N ASP A 33 -5.11 2.40 6.03
CA ASP A 33 -5.97 3.46 6.61
C ASP A 33 -6.44 4.46 5.54
N ILE A 34 -5.54 4.89 4.64
CA ILE A 34 -5.87 5.84 3.58
C ILE A 34 -6.79 5.18 2.53
N ILE A 35 -6.51 3.95 2.12
CA ILE A 35 -7.37 3.22 1.18
C ILE A 35 -8.78 3.06 1.75
N GLU A 36 -8.90 2.66 3.02
CA GLU A 36 -10.20 2.53 3.69
C GLU A 36 -10.94 3.87 3.74
N ARG A 37 -10.23 4.96 4.07
CA ARG A 37 -10.80 6.31 4.07
C ARG A 37 -11.30 6.73 2.69
N LEU A 38 -10.52 6.51 1.63
CA LEU A 38 -10.93 6.83 0.26
C LEU A 38 -12.17 6.03 -0.13
N GLN A 39 -12.19 4.72 0.14
CA GLN A 39 -13.36 3.87 -0.13
C GLN A 39 -14.60 4.30 0.65
N LYS A 40 -14.43 4.79 1.89
CA LYS A 40 -15.52 5.36 2.68
C LYS A 40 -16.06 6.64 2.03
N ILE A 41 -15.19 7.57 1.65
CA ILE A 41 -15.58 8.81 0.96
C ILE A 41 -16.30 8.48 -0.35
N THR A 42 -15.82 7.49 -1.13
CA THR A 42 -16.52 7.04 -2.33
C THR A 42 -17.96 6.64 -2.01
N ARG A 43 -18.17 5.79 -0.99
CA ARG A 43 -19.54 5.35 -0.63
C ARG A 43 -20.44 6.50 -0.19
N GLU A 44 -19.88 7.47 0.55
CA GLU A 44 -20.62 8.66 1.00
C GLU A 44 -21.03 9.53 -0.19
N VAL A 45 -20.10 9.83 -1.11
CA VAL A 45 -20.40 10.63 -2.30
C VAL A 45 -21.34 9.90 -3.26
N GLU A 46 -21.17 8.60 -3.46
CA GLU A 46 -22.09 7.80 -4.29
C GLU A 46 -23.53 7.79 -3.75
N SER A 47 -23.72 7.92 -2.42
CA SER A 47 -25.06 7.99 -1.83
C SER A 47 -25.84 9.25 -2.21
N VAL A 48 -25.14 10.35 -2.53
CA VAL A 48 -25.70 11.64 -2.95
C VAL A 48 -25.47 11.94 -4.43
N ALA A 49 -24.95 10.97 -5.21
CA ALA A 49 -24.58 11.16 -6.61
C ALA A 49 -25.72 11.65 -7.52
N HIS A 50 -26.96 11.35 -7.15
CA HIS A 50 -28.16 11.78 -7.89
C HIS A 50 -28.47 13.27 -7.73
N GLU A 51 -27.89 13.93 -6.73
CA GLU A 51 -28.04 15.38 -6.47
C GLU A 51 -26.89 16.20 -7.08
N ALA A 52 -25.85 15.55 -7.59
CA ALA A 52 -24.63 16.19 -8.08
C ALA A 52 -24.55 16.23 -9.62
N PRO A 53 -23.82 17.20 -10.21
CA PRO A 53 -23.55 17.22 -11.65
C PRO A 53 -22.82 15.94 -12.11
N ALA A 54 -23.27 15.36 -13.23
CA ALA A 54 -22.72 14.11 -13.76
C ALA A 54 -21.23 14.21 -14.13
N GLU A 55 -20.80 15.37 -14.62
CA GLU A 55 -19.40 15.65 -14.97
C GLU A 55 -18.49 15.64 -13.73
N GLU A 56 -18.94 16.28 -12.64
CA GLU A 56 -18.21 16.28 -11.37
C GLU A 56 -18.15 14.88 -10.76
N MET A 57 -19.25 14.11 -10.82
CA MET A 57 -19.26 12.72 -10.35
C MET A 57 -18.31 11.83 -11.16
N ALA A 58 -18.22 12.02 -12.48
CA ALA A 58 -17.30 11.28 -13.33
C ALA A 58 -15.83 11.60 -12.98
N SER A 59 -15.50 12.89 -12.85
CA SER A 59 -14.17 13.34 -12.45
C SER A 59 -13.79 12.82 -11.05
N PHE A 60 -14.69 12.93 -10.07
CA PHE A 60 -14.48 12.41 -8.72
C PHE A 60 -14.18 10.90 -8.73
N ARG A 61 -14.96 10.11 -9.48
CA ARG A 61 -14.75 8.65 -9.57
C ARG A 61 -13.38 8.31 -10.13
N GLU A 62 -12.94 9.04 -11.17
CA GLU A 62 -11.64 8.83 -11.79
C GLU A 62 -10.50 9.16 -10.81
N GLU A 63 -10.55 10.33 -10.17
CA GLU A 63 -9.53 10.78 -9.22
C GLU A 63 -9.41 9.84 -8.01
N ILE A 64 -10.54 9.44 -7.43
CA ILE A 64 -10.53 8.54 -6.27
C ILE A 64 -10.07 7.14 -6.65
N ALA A 65 -10.47 6.63 -7.81
CA ALA A 65 -10.00 5.34 -8.30
C ALA A 65 -8.47 5.36 -8.51
N GLU A 66 -7.93 6.45 -9.05
CA GLU A 66 -6.48 6.63 -9.19
C GLU A 66 -5.78 6.74 -7.84
N GLY A 67 -6.35 7.49 -6.89
CA GLY A 67 -5.85 7.56 -5.52
C GLY A 67 -5.75 6.18 -4.86
N ILE A 68 -6.81 5.36 -4.97
CA ILE A 68 -6.82 4.00 -4.42
C ILE A 68 -5.75 3.11 -5.10
N ARG A 69 -5.60 3.20 -6.42
CA ARG A 69 -4.57 2.46 -7.17
C ARG A 69 -3.16 2.85 -6.74
N CYS A 70 -2.89 4.15 -6.59
CA CYS A 70 -1.62 4.68 -6.12
C CYS A 70 -1.25 4.13 -4.73
N TRP A 71 -2.13 4.29 -3.73
CA TRP A 71 -1.87 3.82 -2.37
C TRP A 71 -1.76 2.30 -2.28
N THR A 72 -2.53 1.57 -3.08
CA THR A 72 -2.40 0.10 -3.19
C THR A 72 -1.02 -0.29 -3.72
N SER A 73 -0.49 0.44 -4.70
CA SER A 73 0.83 0.18 -5.27
C SER A 73 1.94 0.43 -4.26
N VAL A 74 1.88 1.53 -3.51
CA VAL A 74 2.82 1.82 -2.41
C VAL A 74 2.79 0.70 -1.36
N ARG A 75 1.60 0.30 -0.93
CA ARG A 75 1.44 -0.82 0.01
C ARG A 75 2.12 -2.09 -0.50
N ASN A 76 1.91 -2.44 -1.77
CA ASN A 76 2.48 -3.65 -2.38
C ASN A 76 4.01 -3.59 -2.42
N ILE A 77 4.60 -2.44 -2.75
CA ILE A 77 6.07 -2.24 -2.71
C ILE A 77 6.61 -2.51 -1.30
N HIS A 78 5.95 -1.98 -0.27
CA HIS A 78 6.37 -2.22 1.10
C HIS A 78 6.14 -3.68 1.52
N LEU A 79 5.06 -4.33 1.09
CA LEU A 79 4.81 -5.76 1.33
C LEU A 79 5.87 -6.66 0.68
N GLU A 80 6.31 -6.33 -0.53
CA GLU A 80 7.41 -7.03 -1.21
C GLU A 80 8.71 -6.97 -0.42
N ALA A 81 9.04 -5.80 0.14
CA ALA A 81 10.22 -5.65 0.99
C ALA A 81 10.15 -6.48 2.28
N LEU A 82 8.94 -6.88 2.72
CA LEU A 82 8.74 -7.72 3.91
C LEU A 82 8.67 -9.21 3.61
N SER A 83 8.32 -9.58 2.39
CA SER A 83 8.16 -10.97 1.99
C SER A 83 9.48 -11.54 1.46
N LEU A 84 9.79 -12.79 1.83
CA LEU A 84 10.85 -13.56 1.18
C LEU A 84 10.63 -13.58 -0.34
N PRO A 85 11.67 -13.81 -1.18
CA PRO A 85 11.69 -13.47 -2.62
C PRO A 85 10.72 -14.23 -3.54
N ARG A 86 9.67 -14.85 -3.01
CA ARG A 86 8.80 -15.79 -3.75
C ARG A 86 7.69 -15.12 -4.57
N LYS A 87 7.27 -13.88 -4.28
CA LYS A 87 6.24 -13.18 -5.08
C LYS A 87 6.45 -11.66 -5.10
N GLN A 88 7.22 -11.19 -6.08
CA GLN A 88 7.18 -9.77 -6.48
C GLN A 88 5.83 -9.49 -7.16
N ALA A 89 5.22 -8.32 -6.93
CA ALA A 89 3.98 -7.92 -7.57
C ALA A 89 4.17 -7.69 -9.07
N TRP A 90 5.38 -7.28 -9.49
CA TRP A 90 5.73 -7.07 -10.89
C TRP A 90 7.00 -7.83 -11.30
N PRO A 91 6.93 -9.17 -11.43
CA PRO A 91 8.10 -10.00 -11.70
C PRO A 91 8.74 -9.70 -13.07
N GLY A 92 7.94 -9.32 -14.07
CA GLY A 92 8.44 -8.93 -15.40
C GLY A 92 9.27 -7.64 -15.36
N ILE A 93 8.79 -6.62 -14.62
CA ILE A 93 9.50 -5.35 -14.44
C ILE A 93 10.80 -5.57 -13.66
N ALA A 94 10.75 -6.36 -12.58
CA ALA A 94 11.95 -6.69 -11.80
C ALA A 94 13.01 -7.42 -12.63
N LYS A 95 12.59 -8.35 -13.52
CA LYS A 95 13.50 -9.01 -14.47
C LYS A 95 14.14 -8.01 -15.44
N ALA A 96 13.35 -7.08 -15.99
CA ALA A 96 13.85 -6.06 -16.91
C ALA A 96 14.86 -5.12 -16.24
N MET A 97 14.59 -4.70 -15.00
CA MET A 97 15.51 -3.87 -14.20
C MET A 97 16.85 -4.56 -13.95
N LYS A 98 16.85 -5.85 -13.54
CA LYS A 98 18.09 -6.63 -13.37
C LYS A 98 18.91 -6.73 -14.66
N ALA A 99 18.24 -6.94 -15.80
CA ALA A 99 18.91 -7.00 -17.09
C ALA A 99 19.51 -5.62 -17.49
N ALA A 100 18.83 -4.52 -17.16
CA ALA A 100 19.36 -3.17 -17.38
C ALA A 100 20.56 -2.86 -16.48
N GLU A 101 20.53 -3.24 -15.20
CA GLU A 101 21.67 -3.09 -14.28
C GLU A 101 22.89 -3.89 -14.72
N ALA A 102 22.70 -5.14 -15.18
CA ALA A 102 23.79 -5.96 -15.70
C ALA A 102 24.47 -5.30 -16.90
N ARG A 103 23.68 -4.77 -17.85
CA ARG A 103 24.18 -4.02 -19.01
C ARG A 103 24.97 -2.76 -18.61
N ARG A 104 24.56 -2.05 -17.56
CA ARG A 104 25.28 -0.86 -17.07
C ARG A 104 26.61 -1.19 -16.40
N LYS A 105 26.77 -2.38 -15.82
CA LYS A 105 28.00 -2.82 -15.15
C LYS A 105 29.01 -3.47 -16.11
N SER A 106 28.56 -3.86 -17.30
CA SER A 106 29.40 -4.42 -18.36
C SER A 106 29.97 -3.38 -19.32
N VAL A 107 29.68 -2.09 -19.07
CA VAL A 107 30.24 -0.90 -19.74
C VAL A 107 31.15 -0.21 -18.75
#